data_AF-A0A4Z1C2N7-F1
#
_entry.id   AF-A0A4Z1C2N7-F1
#
_cell.length_a   1.000
_cell.length_b   1.000
_cell.length_c   1.000
_cell.angle_alpha   90.00
_cell.angle_beta   90.00
_cell.angle_gamma   90.00
#
_symmetry.space_group_name_H-M   'P 1'
#
loop_
_entity.id
_entity.type
_entity.pdbx_description
1 polymer ?
#
loop_
_entity_poly.entity_id
_entity_poly.type
_entity_poly.pdbx_seq_one_letter_code
_entity_poly.pdbx_strand_id
1 'polypeptide(L)'
;MNLHDWIDELSDVLDVETEVDEGLILDIARTAAQNVQKTAAPITTYLLGVAAGARDADPETIERLAAKAQLLAESWDRPADAPDPDDIDDEVPDDSTVDHTGDEFED
;
A
#
# COMPACT_ATOMS: atom_id res chain seq x y z
N MET A 1 -4.69 -21.68 5.52
CA MET A 1 -4.82 -20.73 4.41
C MET A 1 -3.91 -19.57 4.74
N ASN A 2 -2.69 -19.62 4.19
CA ASN A 2 -1.71 -18.55 4.22
C ASN A 2 -1.84 -17.70 2.92
N LEU A 3 -1.02 -16.66 2.77
CA LEU A 3 -1.08 -15.78 1.61
C LEU A 3 -0.66 -16.49 0.30
N HIS A 4 0.32 -17.40 0.34
CA HIS A 4 0.69 -18.22 -0.82
C HIS A 4 -0.48 -19.07 -1.31
N ASP A 5 -1.19 -19.77 -0.40
CA ASP A 5 -2.37 -20.57 -0.75
C ASP A 5 -3.44 -19.71 -1.44
N TRP A 6 -3.60 -18.45 -1.02
CA TRP A 6 -4.54 -17.51 -1.61
C TRP A 6 -4.09 -17.03 -3.00
N ILE A 7 -2.81 -16.75 -3.18
CA ILE A 7 -2.23 -16.33 -4.47
C ILE A 7 -2.38 -17.44 -5.51
N ASP A 8 -2.12 -18.70 -5.12
CA ASP A 8 -2.26 -19.85 -6.00
C ASP A 8 -3.72 -20.02 -6.46
N GLU A 9 -4.67 -20.06 -5.52
CA GLU A 9 -6.11 -20.19 -5.84
C GLU A 9 -6.63 -19.01 -6.68
N LEU A 10 -6.17 -17.79 -6.39
CA LEU A 10 -6.54 -16.61 -7.17
C LEU A 10 -5.98 -16.67 -8.60
N SER A 11 -4.76 -17.18 -8.76
CA SER A 11 -4.14 -17.36 -10.09
C SER A 11 -4.91 -18.37 -10.92
N ASP A 12 -5.36 -19.47 -10.31
CA ASP A 12 -6.22 -20.46 -10.95
C ASP A 12 -7.57 -19.86 -11.36
N VAL A 13 -8.21 -19.07 -10.49
CA VAL A 13 -9.50 -18.40 -10.80
C VAL A 13 -9.38 -17.39 -11.93
N LEU A 14 -8.23 -16.71 -12.04
CA LEU A 14 -7.98 -15.67 -13.03
C LEU A 14 -7.32 -16.19 -14.31
N ASP A 15 -6.97 -17.48 -14.38
CA ASP A 15 -6.26 -18.10 -15.50
C ASP A 15 -4.90 -17.41 -15.78
N VAL A 16 -4.13 -17.18 -14.72
CA VAL A 16 -2.83 -16.50 -14.77
C VAL A 16 -1.70 -17.49 -14.49
N GLU A 17 -0.87 -17.75 -15.50
CA GLU A 17 0.36 -18.54 -15.37
C GLU A 17 1.55 -17.61 -15.08
N THR A 18 1.67 -17.12 -13.84
CA THR A 18 2.79 -16.24 -13.44
C THR A 18 3.31 -16.54 -12.05
N GLU A 19 4.62 -16.43 -11.86
CA GLU A 19 5.24 -16.50 -10.53
C GLU A 19 5.25 -15.09 -9.92
N VAL A 20 4.53 -14.93 -8.80
CA VAL A 20 4.42 -13.64 -8.11
C VAL A 20 5.50 -13.53 -7.04
N ASP A 21 6.41 -12.56 -7.20
CA ASP A 21 7.30 -12.14 -6.11
C ASP A 21 6.52 -11.27 -5.11
N GLU A 22 5.97 -11.92 -4.09
CA GLU A 22 5.21 -11.26 -3.02
C GLU A 22 6.02 -10.14 -2.33
N GLY A 23 7.30 -10.39 -2.07
CA GLY A 23 8.18 -9.44 -1.37
C GLY A 23 8.34 -8.15 -2.16
N LEU A 24 8.65 -8.27 -3.45
CA LEU A 24 8.77 -7.13 -4.36
C LEU A 24 7.47 -6.31 -4.42
N ILE A 25 6.32 -6.99 -4.55
CA ILE A 25 5.01 -6.33 -4.66
C ILE A 25 4.63 -5.62 -3.36
N LEU A 26 4.86 -6.25 -2.21
CA LEU A 26 4.57 -5.64 -0.91
C LEU A 26 5.51 -4.46 -0.59
N ASP A 27 6.77 -4.55 -0.99
CA ASP A 27 7.74 -3.48 -0.77
C ASP A 27 7.44 -2.26 -1.64
N ILE A 28 7.13 -2.43 -2.93
CA ILE A 28 6.75 -1.28 -3.78
C ILE A 28 5.43 -0.65 -3.31
N ALA A 29 4.46 -1.47 -2.89
CA ALA A 29 3.21 -0.98 -2.32
C ALA A 29 3.49 -0.12 -1.08
N ARG A 30 4.32 -0.62 -0.15
CA ARG A 30 4.72 0.10 1.06
C ARG A 30 5.41 1.43 0.72
N THR A 31 6.39 1.43 -0.18
CA THR A 31 7.11 2.63 -0.59
C THR A 31 6.17 3.68 -1.17
N ALA A 32 5.25 3.28 -2.05
CA ALA A 32 4.25 4.19 -2.61
C ALA A 32 3.32 4.75 -1.52
N ALA A 33 2.87 3.91 -0.58
CA ALA A 33 2.01 4.34 0.52
C ALA A 33 2.68 5.41 1.40
N GLN A 34 3.97 5.21 1.68
CA GLN A 34 4.75 6.06 2.58
C GLN A 34 5.13 7.39 1.94
N ASN A 35 5.58 7.38 0.69
CA ASN A 35 6.15 8.58 0.06
C ASN A 35 5.12 9.38 -0.74
N VAL A 36 4.04 8.76 -1.23
CA VAL A 36 3.02 9.45 -2.04
C VAL A 36 1.76 9.73 -1.21
N GLN A 37 0.97 8.69 -0.91
CA GLN A 37 -0.20 8.70 -0.02
C GLN A 37 -0.67 7.26 0.19
N LYS A 38 -1.45 6.97 1.25
CA LYS A 38 -1.87 5.59 1.57
C LYS A 38 -2.52 4.84 0.40
N THR A 39 -3.37 5.51 -0.37
CA THR A 39 -4.06 4.91 -1.53
C THR A 39 -3.15 4.67 -2.75
N ALA A 40 -1.91 5.17 -2.74
CA ALA A 40 -0.97 4.93 -3.83
C ALA A 40 -0.49 3.47 -3.87
N ALA A 41 -0.52 2.73 -2.76
CA ALA A 41 -0.14 1.32 -2.71
C ALA A 41 -0.90 0.45 -3.73
N PRO A 42 -2.25 0.31 -3.66
CA PRO A 42 -2.99 -0.52 -4.61
C PRO A 42 -2.95 0.02 -6.05
N ILE A 43 -2.86 1.34 -6.23
CA ILE A 43 -2.76 1.95 -7.57
C ILE A 43 -1.44 1.59 -8.22
N THR A 44 -0.35 1.63 -7.46
CA THR A 44 1.00 1.33 -7.96
C THR A 44 1.13 -0.13 -8.35
N THR A 45 0.66 -1.06 -7.51
CA THR A 45 0.74 -2.50 -7.81
C THR A 45 -0.16 -2.89 -8.99
N TYR A 46 -1.35 -2.30 -9.09
CA TYR A 46 -2.21 -2.50 -10.26
C TYR A 46 -1.52 -2.04 -11.56
N LEU A 47 -0.95 -0.82 -11.57
CA LEU A 47 -0.25 -0.31 -12.76
C LEU A 47 1.02 -1.10 -13.10
N LEU A 48 1.75 -1.58 -12.09
CA LEU A 48 2.89 -2.47 -12.28
C LEU A 48 2.46 -3.77 -12.98
N GLY A 49 1.38 -4.40 -12.52
CA GLY A 49 0.81 -5.59 -13.15
C GLY A 49 0.35 -5.34 -14.60
N VAL A 50 -0.36 -4.22 -14.85
CA VAL A 50 -0.76 -3.82 -16.21
C VAL A 50 0.47 -3.61 -17.11
N ALA A 51 1.52 -2.96 -16.62
CA ALA A 51 2.74 -2.72 -17.38
C ALA A 51 3.53 -4.01 -17.65
N ALA A 52 3.54 -4.95 -16.70
CA ALA A 52 4.15 -6.26 -16.87
C ALA A 52 3.45 -7.07 -17.97
N GLY A 53 2.11 -7.19 -17.89
CA GLY A 53 1.31 -7.90 -18.89
C GLY A 53 1.39 -7.27 -20.28
N ALA A 54 1.38 -5.93 -20.37
CA ALA A 54 1.49 -5.22 -21.65
C ALA A 54 2.86 -5.39 -22.35
N ARG A 55 3.88 -5.87 -21.63
CA ARG A 55 5.26 -6.05 -22.13
C ARG A 55 5.66 -7.50 -22.26
N ASP A 56 4.79 -8.44 -21.90
CA ASP A 56 5.14 -9.86 -21.74
C ASP A 56 6.42 -10.00 -20.89
N ALA A 57 6.43 -9.28 -19.76
CA ALA A 57 7.63 -9.04 -18.97
C ALA A 57 8.11 -10.31 -18.27
N ASP A 58 9.40 -10.61 -18.40
CA ASP A 58 10.09 -11.57 -17.55
C ASP A 58 10.34 -11.00 -16.13
N PRO A 59 10.72 -11.83 -15.14
CA PRO A 59 10.96 -11.37 -13.77
C PRO A 59 11.95 -10.20 -13.68
N GLU A 60 13.03 -10.23 -14.47
CA GLU A 60 14.02 -9.14 -14.50
C GLU A 60 13.40 -7.82 -15.00
N THR A 61 12.49 -7.88 -15.99
CA THR A 61 11.78 -6.71 -16.47
C THR A 61 10.77 -6.20 -15.44
N ILE A 62 10.12 -7.08 -14.68
CA ILE A 62 9.24 -6.70 -13.57
C ILE A 62 10.03 -5.97 -12.48
N GLU A 63 11.17 -6.51 -12.05
CA GLU A 63 12.07 -5.84 -11.09
C GLU A 63 12.48 -4.45 -11.58
N ARG A 64 12.81 -4.32 -12.86
CA ARG A 64 13.19 -3.04 -13.47
C ARG A 64 12.03 -2.04 -13.53
N LEU A 65 10.80 -2.51 -13.72
CA LEU A 65 9.60 -1.69 -13.68
C LEU A 65 9.29 -1.25 -12.25
N ALA A 66 9.40 -2.17 -11.28
CA ALA A 66 9.23 -1.88 -9.86
C ALA A 66 10.28 -0.84 -9.38
N ALA A 67 11.54 -0.99 -9.77
CA ALA A 67 12.60 -0.03 -9.45
C ALA A 67 12.31 1.39 -9.98
N LYS A 68 11.70 1.51 -11.16
CA LYS A 68 11.27 2.81 -11.70
C LYS A 68 10.13 3.42 -10.90
N ALA A 69 9.15 2.61 -10.53
CA ALA A 69 8.04 3.04 -9.69
C ALA A 69 8.53 3.46 -8.29
N GLN A 70 9.47 2.70 -7.72
CA GLN A 70 10.11 3.00 -6.44
C GLN A 70 10.82 4.34 -6.48
N LEU A 71 11.69 4.57 -7.47
CA LEU A 71 12.41 5.83 -7.62
C LEU A 71 11.46 7.02 -7.78
N LEU A 72 10.36 6.85 -8.52
CA LEU A 72 9.34 7.88 -8.67
C LEU A 72 8.64 8.18 -7.33
N ALA A 73 8.30 7.15 -6.55
CA ALA A 73 7.68 7.32 -5.25
C ALA A 73 8.64 8.01 -4.27
N GLU A 74 9.89 7.58 -4.18
CA GLU A 74 10.91 8.14 -3.27
C GLU A 74 11.27 9.60 -3.60
N SER A 75 11.20 9.99 -4.87
CA SER A 75 11.44 11.37 -5.30
C SER A 75 10.17 12.23 -5.33
N TRP A 76 9.04 11.70 -4.86
CA TRP A 76 7.78 12.41 -4.83
C TRP A 76 7.79 13.47 -3.72
N ASP A 77 8.06 14.73 -4.08
CA ASP A 77 7.97 15.88 -3.17
C ASP A 77 6.50 16.11 -2.79
N ARG A 78 6.07 15.51 -1.68
CA ARG A 78 4.77 15.78 -1.07
C ARG A 78 4.79 17.20 -0.50
N PRO A 79 3.87 18.09 -0.88
CA PRO A 79 3.73 19.39 -0.22
C PRO A 79 3.52 19.18 1.28
N ALA A 80 4.23 19.93 2.12
CA ALA A 80 4.11 19.83 3.58
C ALA A 80 2.66 20.10 4.07
N ASP A 81 1.89 20.84 3.29
CA ASP A 81 0.48 21.18 3.57
C ASP A 81 -0.51 20.26 2.83
N ALA A 82 -0.07 19.13 2.27
CA ALA A 82 -1.00 18.16 1.70
C ALA A 82 -1.88 17.60 2.82
N PRO A 83 -3.22 17.66 2.71
CA PRO A 83 -4.12 17.10 3.72
C PRO A 83 -3.74 15.64 3.99
N ASP A 84 -3.64 15.26 5.27
CA ASP A 84 -3.49 13.84 5.60
C ASP A 84 -4.81 13.16 5.18
N PRO A 85 -4.80 12.18 4.27
CA PRO A 85 -6.01 11.46 3.88
C PRO A 85 -6.67 10.71 5.06
N ASP A 86 -5.96 10.57 6.18
CA ASP A 86 -6.47 10.00 7.43
C ASP A 86 -6.69 11.05 8.52
N ASP A 87 -6.51 12.34 8.23
CA ASP A 87 -7.06 13.41 9.06
C ASP A 87 -8.58 13.35 8.90
N ILE A 88 -9.21 12.61 9.80
CA ILE A 88 -10.64 12.66 9.98
C ILE A 88 -10.92 14.01 10.64
N ASP A 89 -11.44 14.98 9.88
CA ASP A 89 -11.93 16.28 10.38
C ASP A 89 -13.27 16.12 11.13
N ASP A 90 -13.38 15.05 11.93
CA ASP A 90 -14.48 14.88 12.86
C ASP A 90 -14.24 15.87 14.00
N GLU A 91 -15.25 16.70 14.32
CA GLU A 91 -15.23 17.49 15.54
C GLU A 91 -14.95 16.56 16.72
N VAL A 92 -13.77 16.72 17.33
CA VAL A 92 -13.43 16.02 18.57
C VAL A 92 -14.54 16.33 19.58
N PRO A 93 -15.31 15.32 20.03
CA PRO A 93 -16.39 15.56 20.98
C PRO A 93 -15.83 16.24 22.23
N ASP A 94 -16.54 17.24 22.73
CA ASP A 94 -16.17 17.92 23.97
C ASP A 94 -16.31 16.95 25.16
N ASP A 95 -15.20 16.32 25.52
CA ASP A 95 -15.11 15.35 26.60
C ASP A 95 -15.08 16.01 27.98
N SER A 96 -15.19 17.36 28.08
CA SER A 96 -15.20 18.08 29.36
C SER A 96 -16.38 17.73 30.27
N THR A 97 -17.40 17.07 29.72
CA THR A 97 -18.57 16.59 30.46
C THR A 97 -18.45 15.15 30.94
N VAL A 98 -17.38 14.45 30.56
CA VAL A 98 -17.13 13.07 31.00
C VAL A 98 -16.52 13.06 32.41
N ASP A 99 -17.10 12.22 33.26
CA ASP A 99 -16.71 12.09 34.66
C ASP A 99 -15.55 11.09 34.82
N HIS A 100 -14.34 11.61 34.97
CA HIS A 100 -13.12 10.84 35.21
C HIS A 100 -12.86 10.52 36.69
N THR A 101 -13.79 10.82 37.61
CA THR A 101 -13.54 10.63 39.06
C THR A 101 -13.41 9.15 39.48
N GLY A 102 -13.76 8.21 38.60
CA GLY A 102 -13.59 6.77 38.81
C GLY A 102 -12.36 6.16 38.12
N ASP A 103 -11.56 6.94 37.39
CA ASP A 103 -10.39 6.40 36.70
C ASP A 103 -9.26 6.13 37.71
N GLU A 104 -9.01 4.85 37.97
CA GLU A 104 -7.83 4.41 38.72
C GLU A 104 -6.65 4.29 37.74
N PHE A 105 -5.63 5.12 37.91
CA PHE A 105 -4.37 4.96 37.18
C PHE A 105 -3.61 3.80 37.82
N GLU A 106 -3.41 2.71 37.07
CA GLU A 106 -2.50 1.63 37.49
C GLU A 106 -1.04 2.13 37.39
N ASP A 107 -0.37 2.25 38.54
CA ASP A 107 1.07 2.56 38.68
C ASP A 107 1.98 1.40 38.22
#